data_AF-A0A6G2X9V4-F1
#
_entry.id   AF-A0A6G2X9V4-F1
#
_cell.length_a   1.000
_cell.length_b   1.000
_cell.length_c   1.000
_cell.angle_alpha   90.00
_cell.angle_beta   90.00
_cell.angle_gamma   90.00
#
_symmetry.space_group_name_H-M   'P 1'
#
loop_
_entity.id
_entity.type
_entity.pdbx_description
1 polymer ?
#
loop_
_entity_poly.entity_id
_entity_poly.type
_entity_poly.pdbx_seq_one_letter_code
_entity_poly.pdbx_strand_id
1 'polypeptide(L)'
;MIDTFWKMVDAQLNELKKAKTADDVIKILGETREGEAFFAGGSGDDVMGALFGAGWSLEWAEADYYWLMKAPDGSQITYIEGDVYRGDKR
;
A
#
# COMPACT_ATOMS: atom_id res chain seq x y z
N MET A 1 19.20 -6.27 14.17
CA MET A 1 19.07 -5.61 12.85
C MET A 1 17.85 -6.13 12.10
N ILE A 2 17.67 -7.45 11.98
CA ILE A 2 16.45 -8.06 11.42
C ILE A 2 15.18 -7.73 12.23
N ASP A 3 15.26 -7.72 13.56
CA ASP A 3 14.10 -7.40 14.41
C ASP A 3 13.60 -5.96 14.27
N THR A 4 14.50 -5.02 14.01
CA THR A 4 14.14 -3.60 13.82
C THR A 4 13.40 -3.41 12.50
N PHE A 5 13.82 -4.13 11.45
CA PHE A 5 13.18 -4.10 10.15
C PHE A 5 11.74 -4.63 10.23
N TRP A 6 11.52 -5.81 10.80
CA TRP A 6 10.18 -6.37 10.92
C TRP A 6 9.26 -5.54 11.80
N LYS A 7 9.79 -4.91 12.87
CA LYS A 7 9.01 -3.94 13.67
C LYS A 7 8.57 -2.72 12.87
N MET A 8 9.40 -2.24 11.94
CA MET A 8 9.03 -1.15 11.04
C MET A 8 7.93 -1.59 10.07
N VAL A 9 8.04 -2.79 9.49
CA VAL A 9 7.02 -3.37 8.60
C VAL A 9 5.69 -3.51 9.34
N ASP A 10 5.69 -4.07 10.54
CA ASP A 10 4.48 -4.20 11.37
C ASP A 10 3.86 -2.83 11.70
N ALA A 11 4.69 -1.82 11.95
CA ALA A 11 4.22 -0.46 12.19
C ALA A 11 3.57 0.14 10.94
N GLN A 12 4.16 -0.04 9.76
CA GLN A 12 3.59 0.41 8.49
C GLN A 12 2.23 -0.26 8.23
N LEU A 13 2.14 -1.59 8.35
CA LEU A 13 0.88 -2.32 8.16
C LEU A 13 -0.21 -1.91 9.16
N ASN A 14 0.17 -1.61 10.40
CA ASN A 14 -0.78 -1.12 11.40
C ASN A 14 -1.27 0.29 11.14
N GLU A 15 -0.43 1.17 10.60
CA GLU A 15 -0.85 2.52 10.20
C GLU A 15 -1.67 2.51 8.91
N LEU A 16 -1.37 1.61 7.95
CA LEU A 16 -2.17 1.45 6.73
C LEU A 16 -3.64 1.12 7.02
N LYS A 17 -3.94 0.41 8.11
CA LYS A 17 -5.32 0.14 8.58
C LYS A 17 -6.12 1.42 8.89
N LYS A 18 -5.46 2.57 8.95
CA LYS A 18 -6.07 3.88 9.21
C LYS A 18 -6.02 4.82 8.00
N ALA A 19 -5.27 4.48 6.95
CA ALA A 19 -5.11 5.31 5.76
C ALA A 19 -6.44 5.49 5.03
N LYS A 20 -6.84 6.73 4.71
CA LYS A 20 -8.12 7.01 4.04
C LYS A 20 -7.95 7.68 2.67
N THR A 21 -6.71 7.93 2.28
CA THR A 21 -6.32 8.63 1.06
C THR A 21 -5.03 8.03 0.48
N ALA A 22 -4.77 8.23 -0.81
CA ALA A 22 -3.49 7.88 -1.43
C ALA A 22 -2.29 8.57 -0.77
N ASP A 23 -2.45 9.81 -0.30
CA ASP A 23 -1.40 10.56 0.39
C ASP A 23 -1.00 9.91 1.72
N ASP A 24 -1.97 9.38 2.46
CA ASP A 24 -1.70 8.65 3.71
C ASP A 24 -0.82 7.43 3.44
N VAL A 25 -1.17 6.65 2.40
CA VAL A 25 -0.41 5.44 2.02
C VAL A 25 1.01 5.81 1.64
N ILE A 26 1.18 6.82 0.78
CA ILE A 26 2.49 7.26 0.32
C ILE A 26 3.35 7.73 1.51
N LYS A 27 2.76 8.50 2.42
CA LYS A 27 3.44 8.96 3.62
C LYS A 27 3.86 7.83 4.56
N ILE A 28 3.03 6.80 4.72
CA ILE A 28 3.30 5.66 5.63
C ILE A 28 4.41 4.77 5.08
N LEU A 29 4.37 4.49 3.77
CA LEU A 29 5.33 3.61 3.11
C LEU A 29 6.67 4.31 2.81
N GLY A 30 6.64 5.63 2.64
CA GLY A 30 7.80 6.45 2.37
C GLY A 30 8.14 6.49 0.88
N GLU A 31 8.62 7.66 0.43
CA GLU A 31 8.90 7.93 -0.98
C GLU A 31 10.06 7.09 -1.56
N THR A 32 9.96 6.78 -2.84
CA THR A 32 10.92 5.97 -3.64
C THR A 32 11.30 6.72 -4.91
N ARG A 33 12.27 6.17 -5.65
CA ARG A 33 12.78 6.72 -6.90
C ARG A 33 11.99 6.26 -8.13
N GLU A 34 11.32 5.11 -8.07
CA GLU A 34 10.61 4.50 -9.21
C GLU A 34 9.09 4.69 -9.11
N GLY A 35 8.51 4.40 -7.94
CA GLY A 35 7.14 4.77 -7.58
C GLY A 35 7.04 6.00 -6.68
N GLU A 36 5.82 6.29 -6.23
CA GLU A 36 5.56 7.32 -5.21
C GLU A 36 5.79 6.80 -3.79
N ALA A 37 5.66 5.48 -3.55
CA ALA A 37 6.03 4.86 -2.29
C ALA A 37 6.42 3.37 -2.46
N PHE A 38 7.12 2.79 -1.49
CA PHE A 38 7.60 1.39 -1.58
C PHE A 38 7.35 0.61 -0.30
N PHE A 39 6.77 -0.59 -0.43
CA PHE A 39 6.62 -1.54 0.66
C PHE A 39 7.67 -2.65 0.57
N ALA A 40 8.67 -2.60 1.47
CA ALA A 40 9.73 -3.60 1.54
C ALA A 40 9.34 -4.89 2.30
N GLY A 41 8.14 -4.92 2.88
CA GLY A 41 7.80 -5.79 4.01
C GLY A 41 7.20 -7.16 3.70
N GLY A 42 7.12 -7.57 2.44
CA GLY A 42 6.53 -8.87 2.09
C GLY A 42 5.62 -8.80 0.88
N SER A 43 4.44 -9.43 0.98
CA SER A 43 3.50 -9.56 -0.13
C SER A 43 2.62 -8.32 -0.29
N GLY A 44 2.15 -8.07 -1.52
CA GLY A 44 1.09 -7.10 -1.76
C GLY A 44 -0.23 -7.45 -1.07
N ASP A 45 -0.46 -8.73 -0.74
CA ASP A 45 -1.63 -9.18 0.03
C ASP A 45 -1.66 -8.58 1.45
N ASP A 46 -0.51 -8.36 2.08
CA ASP A 46 -0.45 -7.78 3.43
C ASP A 46 -0.90 -6.31 3.41
N VAL A 47 -0.44 -5.57 2.39
CA VAL A 47 -0.83 -4.18 2.14
C VAL A 47 -2.32 -4.12 1.80
N MET A 48 -2.76 -4.93 0.85
CA MET A 48 -4.16 -5.01 0.43
C MET A 48 -5.08 -5.34 1.62
N GLY A 49 -4.70 -6.32 2.45
CA GLY A 49 -5.43 -6.69 3.67
C GLY A 49 -5.53 -5.55 4.70
N ALA A 50 -4.45 -4.81 4.91
CA ALA A 50 -4.47 -3.63 5.78
C ALA A 50 -5.42 -2.54 5.25
N LEU A 51 -5.39 -2.30 3.93
CA LEU A 51 -6.23 -1.28 3.27
C LEU A 51 -7.71 -1.66 3.26
N PHE A 52 -8.06 -2.95 3.11
CA PHE A 52 -9.43 -3.40 3.33
C PHE A 52 -9.92 -3.07 4.74
N GLY A 53 -9.09 -3.28 5.77
CA GLY A 53 -9.40 -2.87 7.14
C GLY A 53 -9.59 -1.35 7.29
N ALA A 54 -8.94 -0.57 6.43
CA ALA A 54 -9.12 0.87 6.33
C ALA A 54 -10.32 1.30 5.47
N GLY A 55 -11.13 0.37 4.96
CA GLY A 55 -12.32 0.66 4.16
C GLY A 55 -12.04 0.98 2.70
N TRP A 56 -10.85 0.64 2.18
CA TRP A 56 -10.58 0.70 0.74
C TRP A 56 -11.31 -0.44 0.02
N SER A 57 -11.61 -0.24 -1.26
CA SER A 57 -12.16 -1.27 -2.15
C SER A 57 -11.12 -1.70 -3.18
N LEU A 58 -11.12 -2.99 -3.52
CA LEU A 58 -10.38 -3.51 -4.67
C LEU A 58 -11.18 -3.22 -5.93
N GLU A 59 -10.58 -2.50 -6.87
CA GLU A 59 -11.20 -2.20 -8.16
C GLU A 59 -10.75 -3.19 -9.24
N TRP A 60 -9.52 -3.71 -9.12
CA TRP A 60 -8.94 -4.67 -10.06
C TRP A 60 -7.68 -5.34 -9.49
N ALA A 61 -7.40 -6.57 -9.91
CA ALA A 61 -6.15 -7.27 -9.67
C ALA A 61 -5.83 -8.22 -10.82
N GLU A 62 -4.56 -8.32 -11.19
CA GLU A 62 -4.02 -9.38 -12.07
C GLU A 62 -3.25 -10.44 -11.26
N ALA A 63 -2.57 -10.01 -10.19
CA ALA A 63 -1.84 -10.88 -9.26
C ALA A 63 -1.83 -10.28 -7.85
N ASP A 64 -1.33 -11.04 -6.87
CA ASP A 64 -1.08 -10.59 -5.48
C ASP A 64 -0.04 -9.46 -5.39
N TYR A 65 0.83 -9.35 -6.40
CA TYR A 65 1.80 -8.27 -6.56
C TYR A 65 1.38 -7.18 -7.56
N TYR A 66 0.20 -7.26 -8.19
CA TYR A 66 -0.27 -6.25 -9.16
C TYR A 66 -1.78 -5.99 -9.08
N TRP A 67 -2.16 -4.87 -8.47
CA TRP A 67 -3.56 -4.53 -8.22
C TRP A 67 -3.82 -3.02 -8.08
N LEU A 68 -5.09 -2.64 -8.19
CA LEU A 68 -5.61 -1.26 -8.04
C LEU A 68 -6.67 -1.22 -6.94
N MET A 69 -6.47 -0.35 -5.95
CA MET A 69 -7.46 -0.09 -4.90
C MET A 69 -7.91 1.37 -4.89
N LYS A 70 -9.14 1.58 -4.42
CA LYS A 70 -9.77 2.88 -4.24
C LYS A 70 -10.02 3.15 -2.77
N ALA A 71 -9.67 4.35 -2.34
CA ALA A 71 -9.81 4.83 -0.99
C ALA A 71 -11.24 5.36 -0.71
N PRO A 72 -11.63 5.50 0.57
CA PRO A 72 -12.91 6.10 0.95
C PRO A 72 -13.14 7.53 0.43
N ASP A 73 -12.08 8.33 0.27
CA ASP A 73 -12.17 9.67 -0.31
C ASP A 73 -12.29 9.68 -1.85
N GLY A 74 -12.19 8.50 -2.47
CA GLY A 74 -12.24 8.29 -3.91
C GLY A 74 -10.89 8.32 -4.61
N SER A 75 -9.79 8.64 -3.91
CA SER A 75 -8.44 8.51 -4.46
C SER A 75 -8.09 7.04 -4.74
N GLN A 76 -7.12 6.80 -5.62
CA GLN A 76 -6.75 5.45 -6.04
C GLN A 76 -5.24 5.26 -5.93
N ILE A 77 -4.83 4.01 -5.73
CA ILE A 77 -3.44 3.58 -5.85
C ILE A 77 -3.34 2.30 -6.67
N THR A 78 -2.27 2.20 -7.46
CA THR A 78 -1.85 0.95 -8.09
C THR A 78 -0.61 0.44 -7.38
N TYR A 79 -0.61 -0.83 -6.99
CA TYR A 79 0.51 -1.52 -6.38
C TYR A 79 1.15 -2.45 -7.41
N ILE A 80 2.48 -2.40 -7.57
CA ILE A 80 3.26 -3.23 -8.50
C ILE A 80 4.55 -3.66 -7.81
N GLU A 81 4.66 -4.94 -7.45
CA GLU A 81 5.89 -5.55 -6.93
C GLU A 81 6.56 -4.80 -5.77
N GLY A 82 5.76 -4.13 -4.93
CA GLY A 82 6.25 -3.32 -3.80
C GLY A 82 6.13 -1.83 -4.02
N ASP A 83 6.20 -1.34 -5.27
CA ASP A 83 5.99 0.06 -5.60
C ASP A 83 4.50 0.43 -5.58
N VAL A 84 4.23 1.64 -5.13
CA VAL A 84 2.91 2.25 -5.06
C VAL A 84 2.89 3.48 -5.94
N TYR A 85 1.89 3.52 -6.82
CA TYR A 85 1.62 4.64 -7.70
C TYR A 85 0.26 5.25 -7.39
N ARG A 86 0.13 6.56 -7.58
CA ARG A 86 -1.17 7.23 -7.52
C ARG A 86 -1.97 6.98 -8.78
N GLY A 87 -3.26 6.74 -8.57
CA GLY A 87 -4.23 6.54 -9.64
C GLY A 87 -4.19 5.14 -10.23
N ASP A 88 -4.92 4.99 -11.32
CA ASP A 88 -4.96 3.78 -12.14
C ASP A 88 -3.75 3.75 -13.09
N LYS A 89 -2.87 2.77 -12.90
CA LYS A 89 -1.65 2.52 -13.69
C LYS A 89 -1.62 1.11 -14.27
N ARG A 90 -2.79 0.49 -14.40
CA ARG A 90 -2.94 -0.84 -14.98
C ARG A 90 -2.48 -0.91 -16.44
#